data_AF-A0A957PV62-F1
#
_entry.id   AF-A0A957PV62-F1
#
_cell.length_a   1.000
_cell.length_b   1.000
_cell.length_c   1.000
_cell.angle_alpha   90.00
_cell.angle_beta   90.00
_cell.angle_gamma   90.00
#
_symmetry.space_group_name_H-M   'P 1'
#
loop_
_entity.id
_entity.type
_entity.pdbx_description
1 polymer ?
#
loop_
_entity_poly.entity_id
_entity_poly.type
_entity_poly.pdbx_seq_one_letter_code
_entity_poly.pdbx_strand_id
1 'polypeptide(L)'
;MITPENKIINEIHGCIVCANLFNVLAVYTLDGKLLDCTVTSPGGHIVQNDKRLLVACDTHTAEEIEPAHKRVLSTSSKEIDDEQGDE
;
A
#
# COMPACT_ATOMS: atom_id res chain seq x y z
N MET A 1 1.43 -17.44 27.80
CA MET A 1 0.55 -16.75 26.83
C MET A 1 1.43 -16.39 25.66
N ILE A 2 1.29 -17.06 24.52
CA ILE A 2 2.03 -16.69 23.30
C ILE A 2 1.21 -15.56 22.69
N THR A 3 1.67 -14.32 22.81
CA THR A 3 1.03 -13.20 22.11
C THR A 3 1.26 -13.44 20.62
N PRO A 4 0.22 -13.49 19.77
CA PRO A 4 0.43 -13.61 18.34
C PRO A 4 1.31 -12.45 17.87
N GLU A 5 2.46 -12.77 17.28
CA GLU A 5 3.42 -11.78 16.79
C GLU A 5 2.87 -11.22 15.47
N ASN A 6 2.76 -9.90 15.35
CA ASN A 6 2.35 -9.28 14.08
C ASN A 6 3.40 -9.58 13.00
N LYS A 7 2.94 -9.77 11.76
CA LYS A 7 3.83 -10.02 10.63
C LYS A 7 4.34 -8.70 10.07
N ILE A 8 5.65 -8.48 10.15
CA ILE A 8 6.31 -7.30 9.57
C ILE A 8 6.91 -7.71 8.23
N ILE A 9 6.56 -7.00 7.15
CA ILE A 9 7.00 -7.28 5.79
C ILE A 9 7.59 -6.02 5.18
N ASN A 10 8.71 -6.16 4.47
CA ASN A 10 9.23 -5.11 3.60
C ASN A 10 8.69 -5.34 2.19
N GLU A 11 7.88 -4.42 1.69
CA GLU A 11 7.21 -4.47 0.39
C GLU A 11 7.70 -3.32 -0.50
N ILE A 12 7.61 -3.50 -1.82
CA ILE A 12 7.97 -2.45 -2.78
C ILE A 12 6.69 -1.93 -3.43
N HIS A 13 6.42 -0.64 -3.29
CA HIS A 13 5.25 0.03 -3.85
C HIS A 13 5.65 1.15 -4.78
N GLY A 14 4.91 1.30 -5.88
CA GLY A 14 5.07 2.42 -6.81
C GLY A 14 4.30 3.66 -6.37
N CYS A 15 4.84 4.84 -6.69
CA CYS A 15 4.09 6.09 -6.61
C CYS A 15 2.85 6.00 -7.51
N ILE A 16 1.68 6.31 -6.98
CA ILE A 16 0.40 6.24 -7.73
C ILE A 16 0.35 7.19 -8.94
N VAL A 17 1.26 8.17 -9.03
CA VAL A 17 1.32 9.15 -10.12
C VAL A 17 2.36 8.74 -11.17
N CYS A 18 3.62 8.51 -10.76
CA CYS A 18 4.76 8.29 -11.68
C CYS A 18 5.37 6.88 -11.63
N ALA A 19 4.84 5.97 -10.81
CA ALA A 19 5.32 4.61 -10.63
C ALA A 19 6.76 4.45 -10.11
N ASN A 20 7.39 5.52 -9.62
CA ASN A 20 8.67 5.43 -8.90
C ASN A 20 8.55 4.48 -7.70
N LEU A 21 9.53 3.61 -7.50
CA LEU A 21 9.47 2.54 -6.51
C LEU A 21 9.99 3.01 -5.14
N PHE A 22 9.27 2.63 -4.09
CA PHE A 22 9.58 2.92 -2.70
C PHE A 22 9.47 1.65 -1.87
N ASN A 23 10.41 1.47 -0.93
CA ASN A 23 10.30 0.42 0.08
C ASN A 23 9.32 0.87 1.16
N VAL A 24 8.45 -0.03 1.57
CA VAL A 24 7.44 0.19 2.59
C VAL A 24 7.51 -0.93 3.60
N LEU A 25 7.62 -0.55 4.87
CA LEU A 25 7.49 -1.49 5.98
C LEU A 25 6.02 -1.56 6.36
N ALA A 26 5.40 -2.71 6.14
CA ALA A 26 4.00 -2.96 6.47
C ALA A 26 3.89 -3.96 7.62
N VAL A 27 2.97 -3.68 8.54
CA VAL A 27 2.66 -4.51 9.69
C VAL A 27 1.28 -5.09 9.47
N TYR A 28 1.18 -6.41 9.45
CA TYR A 28 -0.07 -7.14 9.27
C TYR A 28 -0.44 -7.91 10.54
N THR A 29 -1.74 -8.09 10.75
CA THR A 29 -2.25 -9.15 11.63
C THR A 29 -1.86 -10.51 11.05
N LEU A 30 -1.94 -11.56 11.87
CA LEU A 30 -1.79 -12.94 11.37
C LEU A 30 -2.85 -13.33 10.33
N ASP A 31 -3.99 -12.65 10.35
CA ASP A 31 -5.10 -12.84 9.38
C ASP A 31 -4.86 -12.09 8.05
N GLY A 32 -3.70 -11.42 7.90
CA GLY A 32 -3.35 -10.68 6.69
C GLY A 32 -3.96 -9.28 6.60
N LYS A 33 -4.58 -8.77 7.67
CA LYS A 33 -5.10 -7.40 7.70
C LYS A 33 -3.99 -6.41 7.98
N LEU A 34 -3.86 -5.38 7.14
CA LEU A 34 -2.90 -4.29 7.37
C LEU A 34 -3.26 -3.54 8.66
N LEU A 35 -2.30 -3.44 9.59
CA LEU A 35 -2.39 -2.69 10.83
C LEU A 35 -1.72 -1.32 10.73
N ASP A 36 -0.52 -1.29 10.17
CA ASP A 36 0.29 -0.07 10.05
C ASP A 36 1.22 -0.18 8.85
N CYS A 37 1.63 0.96 8.30
CA CYS A 37 2.65 0.99 7.28
C CYS A 37 3.43 2.31 7.27
N THR A 38 4.69 2.25 6.88
CA THR A 38 5.53 3.43 6.69
C THR A 38 6.47 3.26 5.51
N VAL A 39 6.61 4.31 4.70
CA VAL A 39 7.64 4.36 3.67
C VAL A 39 9.00 4.43 4.35
N THR A 40 9.94 3.59 3.94
CA THR A 40 11.32 3.57 4.45
C THR A 40 12.30 4.18 3.45
N SER A 41 11.92 4.28 2.18
CA SER A 41 12.66 5.02 1.16
C SER A 41 12.51 6.54 1.33
N PRO A 42 13.56 7.34 1.10
CA PRO A 42 13.46 8.80 1.13
C PRO A 42 12.57 9.33 -0.01
N GLY A 43 11.86 10.44 0.24
CA GLY A 43 11.13 11.16 -0.80
C GLY A 43 9.75 10.60 -1.15
N GLY A 44 9.20 9.72 -0.30
CA GLY A 44 7.85 9.18 -0.46
C GLY A 44 7.08 9.14 0.86
N HIS A 45 5.77 9.17 0.74
CA HIS A 45 4.84 9.12 1.86
C HIS A 45 3.65 8.20 1.57
N ILE A 46 3.02 7.70 2.63
CA ILE A 46 1.84 6.86 2.54
C ILE A 46 0.63 7.74 2.19
N VAL A 47 -0.15 7.30 1.20
CA VAL A 47 -1.47 7.85 0.88
C VAL A 47 -2.51 7.01 1.61
N GLN A 48 -3.24 7.63 2.53
CA GLN A 48 -4.23 6.92 3.35
C GLN A 48 -5.34 6.30 2.48
N ASN A 49 -5.51 4.98 2.63
CA ASN A 49 -6.59 4.23 1.99
C ASN A 49 -6.91 2.99 2.84
N ASP A 50 -8.19 2.78 3.16
CA ASP A 50 -8.66 1.70 4.06
C ASP A 50 -8.34 0.29 3.58
N LYS A 51 -8.11 0.09 2.28
CA LYS A 51 -8.03 -1.24 1.68
C LYS A 51 -6.67 -1.58 1.08
N ARG A 52 -5.82 -0.59 0.79
CA ARG A 52 -4.57 -0.80 0.05
C ARG A 52 -3.50 0.17 0.49
N LEU A 53 -2.27 -0.34 0.56
CA LEU A 53 -1.09 0.46 0.76
C LEU A 53 -0.77 1.22 -0.53
N LEU A 54 -0.92 2.54 -0.49
CA LEU A 54 -0.62 3.43 -1.60
C LEU A 54 0.51 4.38 -1.20
N VAL A 55 1.39 4.67 -2.14
CA VAL A 55 2.52 5.57 -1.95
C VAL A 55 2.42 6.72 -2.94
N ALA A 56 2.80 7.92 -2.51
CA ALA A 56 3.09 9.03 -3.40
C ALA A 56 4.48 9.59 -3.09
N CYS A 57 5.17 10.10 -4.11
CA CYS A 57 6.44 10.77 -3.91
C CYS A 57 6.23 12.25 -3.63
N ASP A 58 7.14 12.86 -2.87
CA ASP A 58 7.05 14.26 -2.45
C ASP A 58 7.20 15.26 -3.62
N THR A 59 7.54 14.78 -4.81
CA THR A 59 7.61 15.59 -6.03
C THR A 59 6.25 15.91 -6.63
N HIS A 60 5.20 15.15 -6.27
CA HIS A 60 3.84 15.40 -6.76
C HIS A 60 3.01 16.12 -5.72
N THR A 61 2.20 17.05 -6.20
CA THR A 61 1.29 17.84 -5.37
C THR A 61 0.01 17.06 -5.06
N ALA A 62 -0.73 17.50 -4.05
CA ALA A 62 -2.04 16.92 -3.73
C ALA A 62 -2.98 16.92 -4.95
N GLU A 63 -2.94 17.97 -5.77
CA GLU A 63 -3.76 18.10 -6.99
C GLU A 63 -3.46 17.02 -8.05
N GLU A 64 -2.25 16.46 -8.05
CA GLU A 64 -1.85 15.34 -8.92
C GLU A 64 -2.15 13.98 -8.27
N ILE A 65 -2.03 13.91 -6.93
CA ILE A 65 -2.23 12.69 -6.14
C ILE A 65 -3.72 12.33 -6.07
N GLU A 66 -4.61 13.30 -5.85
CA GLU A 66 -6.06 13.07 -5.76
C GLU A 66 -6.68 12.36 -6.98
N PRO A 67 -6.45 12.82 -8.24
CA PRO A 67 -6.98 12.13 -9.40
C PRO A 67 -6.34 10.75 -9.57
N ALA A 68 -5.06 10.59 -9.24
CA ALA A 68 -4.40 9.28 -9.23
C ALA A 68 -5.05 8.32 -8.22
N HIS A 69 -5.31 8.79 -7.01
CA HIS A 69 -5.97 8.03 -5.95
C HIS A 69 -7.38 7.60 -6.37
N LYS A 70 -8.16 8.52 -6.97
CA LYS A 70 -9.50 8.22 -7.49
C LYS A 70 -9.48 7.15 -8.59
N ARG A 71 -8.49 7.18 -9.49
CA ARG A 71 -8.31 6.14 -10.53
C ARG A 71 -8.09 4.77 -9.90
N VAL A 72 -7.18 4.68 -8.92
CA VAL A 72 -6.87 3.42 -8.23
C VAL A 72 -8.09 2.87 -7.49
N LEU A 73 -8.84 3.72 -6.79
CA LEU A 73 -10.06 3.31 -6.10
C LEU A 73 -11.15 2.81 -7.08
N SER A 74 -11.26 3.45 -8.23
CA SER A 74 -12.21 3.06 -9.28
C SER A 74 -11.88 1.70 -9.90
N THR A 75 -10.59 1.42 -10.13
CA THR A 75 -10.12 0.10 -10.58
C THR A 75 -10.28 -0.96 -9.49
N SER A 76 -10.01 -0.61 -8.24
CA SER A 76 -10.13 -1.52 -7.09
C SER A 76 -11.57 -1.94 -6.78
N SER A 77 -12.56 -1.23 -7.33
CA SER A 77 -13.97 -1.57 -7.17
C SER A 77 -14.41 -2.75 -8.08
N LYS A 78 -13.49 -3.28 -8.91
CA LYS A 78 -13.80 -4.32 -9.90
C LYS A 78 -13.18 -5.69 -9.63
N GLU A 79 -12.31 -5.84 -8.63
CA GLU A 79 -11.60 -7.12 -8.41
C GLU A 79 -11.45 -7.41 -6.91
N ILE A 80 -12.38 -8.21 -6.40
CA ILE A 80 -12.15 -9.12 -5.26
C ILE A 80 -12.50 -10.50 -5.81
N ASP A 81 -11.49 -11.24 -6.26
CA ASP A 81 -11.43 -12.69 -6.15
C ASP A 81 -9.96 -13.10 -6.32
N ASP A 82 -9.24 -13.11 -5.21
CA ASP A 82 -7.91 -13.74 -5.12
C ASP A 82 -8.17 -15.24 -4.91
N GLU A 83 -8.50 -15.97 -5.98
CA GLU A 83 -8.44 -17.43 -5.97
C GLU A 83 -6.96 -17.85 -6.05
N GLN A 84 -6.43 -18.28 -4.91
CA GLN A 84 -5.19 -19.04 -4.81
C GLN A 84 -5.23 -20.25 -5.76
N GLY A 85 -4.38 -20.24 -6.78
CA GLY A 85 -4.04 -21.42 -7.58
C GLY A 85 -2.60 -21.83 -7.29
N ASP A 86 -2.43 -22.84 -6.44
CA ASP A 86 -1.19 -23.60 -6.25
C ASP A 86 -1.19 -24.73 -7.31
N GLU A 87 -0.14 -24.81 -8.15
CA GLU A 87 0.17 -25.98 -8.98
C GLU A 87 1.52 -26.58 -8.56
#